data_AF-A0A8B9PDD7-F1
#
_entry.id   AF-A0A8B9PDD7-F1
#
_cell.length_a   1.000
_cell.length_b   1.000
_cell.length_c   1.000
_cell.angle_alpha   90.00
_cell.angle_beta   90.00
_cell.angle_gamma   90.00
#
_symmetry.space_group_name_H-M   'P 1'
#
loop_
_entity.id
_entity.type
_entity.pdbx_description
1 polymer ?
#
loop_
_entity_poly.entity_id
_entity_poly.type
_entity_poly.pdbx_seq_one_letter_code
_entity_poly.pdbx_strand_id
1 'polypeptide(L)' 'MGLCSVSGAELNEGNSLRRPLCGDLADLEACPLLHMPVCGTDGNTYANECLLCVQQRKTRQDIRILRDGECQGV' A
#
# COMPACT_ATOMS: atom_id res chain seq x y z
N MET A 1 17.78 -11.91 -31.83
CA MET A 1 17.31 -10.62 -31.27
C MET A 1 16.04 -10.91 -30.52
N GLY A 2 16.09 -10.89 -29.19
CA GLY A 2 14.95 -11.24 -28.36
C GLY A 2 15.30 -10.94 -26.92
N LEU A 3 15.09 -9.70 -26.51
CA LEU A 3 15.11 -9.31 -25.10
C LEU A 3 13.64 -9.34 -24.66
N CYS A 4 13.23 -10.41 -23.98
CA CYS A 4 12.01 -10.35 -23.19
C CYS A 4 12.24 -9.35 -22.06
N SER A 5 11.78 -8.12 -22.25
CA SER A 5 11.61 -7.16 -21.16
C SER A 5 10.50 -7.71 -20.27
N VAL A 6 10.87 -8.48 -19.25
CA VAL A 6 10.00 -8.72 -18.11
C VAL A 6 9.84 -7.38 -17.41
N SER A 7 8.82 -6.62 -17.81
CA SER A 7 8.35 -5.47 -17.04
C SER A 7 7.95 -6.01 -15.68
N GLY A 8 8.80 -5.75 -14.70
CA GLY A 8 8.71 -6.29 -13.35
C GLY A 8 7.36 -5.97 -12.71
N ALA A 9 6.73 -7.02 -12.21
CA ALA A 9 6.10 -7.01 -10.90
C ALA A 9 6.48 -8.33 -10.26
N GLU A 10 7.71 -8.41 -9.75
CA GLU A 10 8.14 -9.55 -8.94
C GLU A 10 7.24 -9.58 -7.69
N LEU A 11 6.27 -10.50 -7.68
CA LEU A 11 5.63 -10.96 -6.46
C LEU A 11 6.66 -11.81 -5.71
N ASN A 12 7.71 -11.16 -5.19
CA ASN A 12 8.65 -11.82 -4.31
C ASN A 12 7.97 -12.00 -2.95
N GLU A 13 7.44 -13.21 -2.77
CA GLU A 13 6.69 -13.73 -1.64
C GLU A 13 7.60 -13.97 -0.42
N GLY A 14 8.19 -12.89 0.12
CA GLY A 14 9.17 -12.97 1.21
C GLY A 14 8.70 -12.50 2.58
N ASN A 15 7.48 -11.94 2.70
CA ASN A 15 6.84 -11.61 3.97
C ASN A 15 5.33 -11.37 3.74
N SER A 16 4.47 -12.12 4.42
CA SER A 16 3.01 -12.28 4.25
C SER A 16 2.15 -11.02 4.48
N LEU A 17 2.69 -9.83 4.30
CA LEU A 17 2.02 -8.54 4.51
C LEU A 17 1.19 -8.17 3.29
N ARG A 18 -0.08 -7.81 3.50
CA ARG A 18 -1.02 -7.49 2.42
C ARG A 18 -0.56 -6.23 1.70
N ARG A 19 -0.32 -6.32 0.39
CA ARG A 19 0.00 -5.14 -0.44
C ARG A 19 -1.26 -4.27 -0.58
N PRO A 20 -1.18 -2.95 -0.38
CA PRO A 20 -2.31 -2.06 -0.62
C PRO A 20 -2.65 -2.00 -2.11
N LEU A 21 -3.95 -1.93 -2.43
CA LEU A 21 -4.40 -1.84 -3.81
C LEU A 21 -4.27 -0.41 -4.33
N CYS A 22 -3.11 -0.15 -4.93
CA CYS A 22 -2.80 1.08 -5.62
C CYS A 22 -3.36 1.11 -7.05
N GLY A 23 -4.69 1.19 -7.20
CA GLY A 23 -5.31 1.43 -8.50
C GLY A 23 -5.02 2.84 -9.05
N ASP A 24 -5.45 3.13 -10.28
CA ASP A 24 -5.31 4.44 -10.93
C ASP A 24 -5.88 5.61 -10.10
N LEU A 25 -6.85 5.33 -9.23
CA LEU A 25 -7.47 6.31 -8.33
C LEU A 25 -6.50 6.91 -7.30
N ALA A 26 -5.43 6.18 -6.94
CA ALA A 26 -4.41 6.67 -6.03
C ALA A 26 -3.50 7.74 -6.67
N ASP A 27 -3.44 7.82 -8.00
CA ASP A 27 -2.70 8.86 -8.71
C ASP A 27 -3.45 10.21 -8.68
N LEU A 28 -4.78 10.13 -8.67
CA LEU A 28 -5.69 11.28 -8.60
C LEU A 28 -6.01 11.71 -7.15
N GLU A 29 -5.39 11.07 -6.16
CA GLU A 29 -5.71 11.23 -4.73
C GLU A 29 -7.21 11.06 -4.42
N ALA A 30 -7.93 10.36 -5.29
CA ALA A 30 -9.37 10.23 -5.24
C ALA A 30 -9.77 9.00 -4.43
N CYS A 31 -9.42 9.01 -3.14
CA CYS A 31 -9.78 7.95 -2.22
C CYS A 31 -11.22 8.13 -1.70
N PRO A 32 -12.00 7.05 -1.54
CA PRO A 32 -13.30 7.13 -0.91
C PRO A 32 -13.15 7.65 0.52
N LEU A 33 -14.12 8.46 0.98
CA LEU A 33 -14.22 8.95 2.36
C LEU A 33 -14.63 7.86 3.37
N LEU A 34 -14.51 6.59 2.97
CA LEU A 34 -14.83 5.45 3.82
C LEU A 34 -13.71 5.27 4.86
N HIS A 35 -14.09 5.36 6.12
CA HIS A 35 -13.19 5.14 7.25
C HIS A 35 -13.03 3.64 7.53
N MET A 36 -11.96 3.05 7.01
CA MET A 36 -11.55 1.66 7.27
C MET A 36 -10.07 1.67 7.65
N PRO A 37 -9.76 1.97 8.94
CA PRO A 37 -8.38 2.16 9.33
C PRO A 37 -7.55 0.91 9.07
N VAL A 38 -6.30 1.09 8.66
CA VAL A 38 -5.32 0.02 8.47
C VAL A 38 -3.99 0.43 9.09
N CYS A 39 -3.29 -0.55 9.65
CA CYS A 39 -1.96 -0.35 10.19
C CYS A 39 -0.94 -0.64 9.11
N GLY A 40 -0.09 0.33 8.80
CA GLY A 40 1.04 0.14 7.90
C GLY A 40 2.21 -0.58 8.58
N THR A 41 3.09 -1.17 7.78
CA THR A 41 4.36 -1.76 8.24
C THR A 41 5.33 -0.72 8.77
N ASP A 42 5.11 0.55 8.45
CA ASP A 42 5.81 1.70 9.00
C ASP A 42 5.36 2.04 10.43
N GLY A 43 4.35 1.34 10.96
CA GLY A 43 3.80 1.56 12.30
C GLY A 43 2.80 2.72 12.38
N ASN A 44 2.41 3.30 11.23
CA ASN A 44 1.42 4.37 11.18
C ASN A 44 0.02 3.83 10.86
N THR A 45 -0.99 4.42 11.49
CA THR A 45 -2.39 4.17 11.18
C THR A 45 -2.83 5.04 10.01
N TYR A 46 -3.41 4.41 8.98
CA TYR A 46 -3.98 5.09 7.83
C TYR A 46 -5.49 4.97 7.87
N ALA A 47 -6.23 6.04 7.57
CA ALA A 47 -7.69 6.04 7.67
C ALA A 47 -8.37 5.11 6.65
N ASN A 48 -7.69 4.75 5.56
CA ASN A 48 -8.08 3.68 4.65
C ASN A 48 -6.88 3.14 3.85
N GLU A 49 -7.06 1.98 3.21
CA GLU A 49 -6.05 1.35 2.36
C GLU A 49 -5.59 2.22 1.18
N CYS A 50 -6.49 3.05 0.65
CA CYS A 50 -6.20 3.94 -0.47
C CYS A 50 -5.27 5.07 -0.03
N LEU A 51 -5.49 5.65 1.15
CA LEU A 51 -4.63 6.69 1.74
C LEU A 51 -3.26 6.13 2.10
N LEU A 52 -3.18 4.88 2.57
CA LEU A 52 -1.90 4.20 2.75
C LEU A 52 -1.15 4.11 1.41
N CYS A 53 -1.83 3.68 0.35
CA CYS A 53 -1.24 3.65 -0.98
C CYS A 53 -0.80 5.04 -1.49
N VAL A 54 -1.65 6.06 -1.36
CA VAL A 54 -1.31 7.42 -1.79
C VAL A 54 -0.07 7.90 -1.05
N GLN A 55 0.00 7.68 0.27
CA GLN A 55 1.18 8.02 1.06
C GLN A 55 2.41 7.25 0.62
N GLN A 56 2.25 5.95 0.37
CA GLN A 56 3.29 5.08 -0.16
C GLN A 56 3.88 5.66 -1.46
N ARG A 57 3.04 6.07 -2.42
CA ARG A 57 3.46 6.69 -3.68
C ARG A 57 4.10 8.07 -3.48
N LYS A 58 3.50 8.91 -2.63
CA LYS A 58 4.01 10.26 -2.31
C LYS A 58 5.40 10.23 -1.69
N THR A 59 5.61 9.32 -0.75
CA THR A 59 6.87 9.17 -0.01
C THR A 59 7.85 8.22 -0.70
N ARG A 60 7.40 7.49 -1.74
CA ARG A 60 8.13 6.41 -2.43
C ARG A 60 8.67 5.36 -1.46
N GLN A 61 7.92 5.04 -0.41
CA GLN A 61 8.25 3.99 0.55
C GLN A 61 7.54 2.68 0.19
N ASP A 62 8.00 1.50 0.62
CA ASP A 62 7.26 0.24 0.48
C ASP A 62 6.45 -0.06 1.76
N ILE A 63 5.35 0.67 1.95
CA ILE A 63 4.49 0.53 3.13
C ILE A 63 3.43 -0.54 2.85
N ARG A 64 3.47 -1.68 3.52
CA ARG A 64 2.45 -2.74 3.37
C ARG A 64 1.45 -2.67 4.50
N ILE A 65 0.32 -3.36 4.35
CA ILE A 65 -0.68 -3.47 5.42
C ILE A 65 -0.22 -4.56 6.39
N LEU A 66 0.07 -4.15 7.62
CA LEU A 66 0.38 -5.03 8.75
C LEU A 66 -0.88 -5.74 9.25
N ARG A 67 -1.95 -4.97 9.44
CA ARG A 67 -3.25 -5.46 9.92
C ARG A 67 -4.36 -4.47 9.56
N ASP A 68 -5.58 -4.98 9.45
CA ASP A 68 -6.77 -4.15 9.48
C ASP A 68 -6.97 -3.53 10.88
N GLY A 69 -7.58 -2.34 10.90
CA GLY A 69 -7.70 -1.51 12.08
C GLY A 69 -6.49 -0.61 12.31
N GLU A 70 -6.56 0.13 13.40
CA GLU A 70 -5.51 1.06 13.81
C GLU A 70 -4.25 0.30 14.27
N CYS A 71 -3.07 0.88 14.12
CA CYS A 71 -1.89 0.33 14.78
C CYS A 71 -2.12 0.38 16.30
N GLN A 72 -1.90 -0.75 16.97
CA GLN A 72 -2.01 -0.87 18.41
C GLN A 72 -0.78 -0.20 19.07
N GLY A 73 -0.69 1.13 18.96
CA GLY A 73 0.21 1.95 19.75
C GLY A 73 -0.47 2.21 21.09
N VAL A 74 0.04 1.55 22.13
CA VAL A 74 -0.34 1.77 23.53
C VAL A 74 -0.10 3.20 23.97
#